data_AF-A0A1A8QN74-F1
#
_entry.id   AF-A0A1A8QN74-F1
#
_cell.length_a   1.000
_cell.length_b   1.000
_cell.length_c   1.000
_cell.angle_alpha   90.00
_cell.angle_beta   90.00
_cell.angle_gamma   90.00
#
_symmetry.space_group_name_H-M   'P 1'
#
loop_
_entity.id
_entity.type
_entity.pdbx_description
1 polymer ?
#
loop_
_entity_poly.entity_id
_entity_poly.type
_entity_poly.pdbx_seq_one_letter_code
_entity_poly.pdbx_strand_id
1 'polypeptide(L)'
;WLYVTFHAIHHKYHSPFALATQCLGGWELVTVGFWTTMNPLILRSHLLTTWAFMVIHVYVSVEDHCGYDFPWSTSRLIPFGIYGGPSKHDV
;
A
#
# COMPACT_ATOMS: atom_id res chain seq x y z
N TRP A 1 -1.13 11.07 -12.95
CA TRP A 1 -1.56 12.24 -12.16
C TRP A 1 -1.37 12.00 -10.66
N LEU A 2 -2.10 11.06 -10.03
CA LEU A 2 -1.97 10.73 -8.59
C LEU A 2 -0.52 10.54 -8.12
N TYR A 3 0.28 9.80 -8.91
CA TYR A 3 1.71 9.61 -8.65
C TYR A 3 2.45 10.94 -8.51
N VAL A 4 2.50 11.74 -9.58
CA VAL A 4 3.29 12.98 -9.64
C VAL A 4 2.78 14.01 -8.63
N THR A 5 1.46 14.08 -8.39
CA THR A 5 0.85 15.13 -7.57
C THR A 5 0.89 14.83 -6.07
N PHE A 6 0.85 13.55 -5.67
CA PHE A 6 0.76 13.17 -4.26
C PHE A 6 1.84 12.16 -3.86
N HIS A 7 1.90 11.01 -4.51
CA HIS A 7 2.77 9.90 -4.08
C HIS A 7 4.27 10.19 -4.24
N ALA A 8 4.67 10.88 -5.31
CA ALA A 8 6.08 11.24 -5.53
C ALA A 8 6.60 12.21 -4.44
N ILE A 9 5.71 13.01 -3.82
CA ILE A 9 6.07 13.91 -2.72
C ILE A 9 6.33 13.11 -1.44
N HIS A 10 5.57 12.03 -1.21
CA HIS A 10 5.77 11.12 -0.10
C HIS A 10 7.16 10.46 -0.15
N HIS A 11 7.64 10.13 -1.34
CA HIS A 11 9.00 9.59 -1.59
C HIS A 11 10.14 10.62 -1.51
N LYS A 12 9.94 11.74 -0.80
CA LYS A 12 11.01 12.72 -0.55
C LYS A 12 12.22 12.09 0.18
N TYR A 13 11.99 11.06 1.00
CA TYR A 13 13.04 10.31 1.66
C TYR A 13 13.20 8.95 0.97
N HIS A 14 14.37 8.73 0.35
CA HIS A 14 14.65 7.53 -0.45
C HIS A 14 15.10 6.31 0.37
N SER A 15 15.34 6.46 1.66
CA SER A 15 15.73 5.32 2.50
C SER A 15 14.46 4.58 2.92
N PRO A 16 14.36 3.27 2.67
CA PRO A 16 13.16 2.50 3.02
C PRO A 16 12.99 2.41 4.54
N PHE A 17 11.78 2.67 5.02
CA PHE A 17 11.39 2.43 6.40
C PHE A 17 9.89 2.14 6.50
N ALA A 18 9.50 1.14 7.28
CA ALA A 18 8.10 0.71 7.41
C ALA A 18 7.15 1.83 7.88
N LEU A 19 7.62 2.76 8.72
CA LEU A 19 6.80 3.88 9.19
C LEU A 19 6.63 4.98 8.13
N ALA A 20 7.30 4.88 6.97
CA ALA A 20 7.15 5.84 5.88
C ALA A 20 5.70 5.94 5.47
N THR A 21 5.01 4.80 5.47
CA THR A 21 3.58 4.66 5.16
C THR A 21 2.66 5.54 6.00
N GLN A 22 3.12 6.14 7.10
CA GLN A 22 2.34 7.05 7.94
C GLN A 22 2.66 8.52 7.66
N CYS A 23 3.78 8.79 6.97
CA CYS A 23 4.24 10.11 6.55
C CYS A 23 3.74 10.46 5.14
N LEU A 24 2.45 10.26 4.87
CA LEU A 24 1.82 10.62 3.60
C LEU A 24 1.02 11.91 3.71
N GLY A 25 0.80 12.57 2.57
CA GLY A 25 -0.02 13.78 2.51
C GLY A 25 -1.51 13.48 2.71
N GLY A 26 -2.29 14.49 3.13
CA GLY A 26 -3.74 14.32 3.37
C GLY A 26 -4.51 13.81 2.14
N TRP A 27 -4.16 14.27 0.94
CA TRP A 27 -4.81 13.81 -0.31
C TRP A 27 -4.48 12.37 -0.67
N GLU A 28 -3.24 11.94 -0.42
CA GLU A 28 -2.85 10.56 -0.57
C GLU A 28 -3.61 9.68 0.42
N LEU A 29 -3.79 10.15 1.66
CA LEU A 29 -4.52 9.41 2.70
C LEU A 29 -5.98 9.22 2.35
N VAL A 30 -6.64 10.27 1.86
CA VAL A 30 -8.03 10.19 1.39
C VAL A 30 -8.13 9.23 0.21
N THR A 31 -7.20 9.31 -0.73
CA THR A 31 -7.23 8.46 -1.94
C THR A 31 -7.03 6.99 -1.58
N VAL A 32 -5.99 6.66 -0.80
CA VAL A 32 -5.71 5.28 -0.36
C VAL A 32 -6.86 4.74 0.49
N GLY A 33 -7.36 5.53 1.43
CA GLY A 33 -8.49 5.14 2.28
C GLY A 33 -9.78 4.90 1.50
N PHE A 34 -10.08 5.75 0.51
CA PHE A 34 -11.22 5.57 -0.38
C PHE A 34 -11.14 4.24 -1.15
N TRP A 35 -10.04 3.98 -1.84
CA TRP A 35 -9.90 2.75 -2.64
C TRP A 35 -9.83 1.49 -1.78
N THR A 36 -9.21 1.56 -0.60
CA THR A 36 -9.15 0.43 0.36
C THR A 36 -10.54 0.02 0.86
N THR A 37 -11.45 0.98 1.03
CA THR A 37 -12.76 0.75 1.67
C THR A 37 -13.91 0.57 0.68
N MET A 38 -13.76 1.01 -0.57
CA MET A 38 -14.85 1.03 -1.55
C MET A 38 -15.42 -0.36 -1.86
N ASN A 39 -14.55 -1.37 -2.04
CA ASN A 39 -14.99 -2.73 -2.42
C ASN A 39 -15.85 -3.39 -1.33
N PRO A 40 -15.40 -3.47 -0.05
CA PRO A 40 -16.24 -4.01 1.02
C PRO A 40 -17.57 -3.25 1.19
N LEU A 41 -17.56 -1.93 1.01
CA LEU A 41 -18.76 -1.08 1.13
C LEU A 41 -19.79 -1.35 0.03
N ILE A 42 -19.37 -1.34 -1.24
CA ILE A 42 -20.26 -1.59 -2.40
C ILE A 42 -20.85 -2.99 -2.31
N LEU A 43 -20.03 -3.98 -1.94
CA LEU A 43 -20.45 -5.37 -1.81
C LEU A 43 -21.25 -5.65 -0.53
N ARG A 44 -21.47 -4.64 0.33
CA ARG A 44 -22.16 -4.77 1.63
C ARG A 44 -21.59 -5.92 2.47
N SER A 45 -20.27 -6.01 2.49
CA SER A 45 -19.55 -7.08 3.16
C SER A 45 -19.74 -7.03 4.67
N HIS A 46 -19.59 -8.18 5.33
CA HIS A 46 -19.58 -8.26 6.79
C HIS A 46 -18.44 -7.40 7.37
N LEU A 47 -18.64 -6.83 8.56
CA LEU A 47 -17.66 -5.94 9.21
C LEU A 47 -16.27 -6.60 9.35
N LEU A 48 -16.24 -7.89 9.68
CA LEU A 48 -15.00 -8.67 9.77
C LEU A 48 -14.24 -8.69 8.43
N THR A 49 -14.95 -8.85 7.31
CA THR A 49 -14.34 -8.81 5.97
C THR A 49 -13.76 -7.43 5.68
N THR A 50 -14.50 -6.37 6.01
CA THR A 50 -14.02 -4.98 5.87
C THR A 50 -12.74 -4.75 6.66
N TRP A 51 -12.66 -5.23 7.91
CA TRP A 51 -11.45 -5.11 8.72
C TRP A 51 -10.30 -5.96 8.20
N ALA A 52 -10.56 -7.19 7.74
CA ALA A 52 -9.54 -8.03 7.13
C ALA A 52 -8.93 -7.34 5.89
N PHE A 53 -9.75 -6.74 5.03
CA PHE A 53 -9.29 -5.93 3.91
C PHE A 53 -8.42 -4.75 4.37
N MET A 54 -8.84 -4.01 5.38
CA MET A 54 -8.06 -2.89 5.92
C MET A 54 -6.69 -3.35 6.42
N VAL A 55 -6.62 -4.45 7.18
CA VAL A 55 -5.35 -5.01 7.68
C VAL A 55 -4.44 -5.44 6.54
N ILE A 56 -4.98 -6.10 5.51
CA ILE A 56 -4.21 -6.53 4.33
C ILE A 56 -3.64 -5.31 3.60
N HIS A 57 -4.43 -4.26 3.39
CA HIS A 57 -3.96 -3.04 2.74
C HIS A 57 -2.86 -2.31 3.53
N VAL A 58 -2.99 -2.24 4.86
CA VAL A 58 -1.95 -1.69 5.73
C VAL A 58 -0.68 -2.54 5.66
N TYR A 59 -0.83 -3.87 5.68
CA TYR A 59 0.29 -4.80 5.56
C TYR A 59 1.04 -4.61 4.23
N VAL A 60 0.34 -4.54 3.10
CA VAL A 60 0.94 -4.29 1.77
C VAL A 60 1.72 -2.99 1.76
N SER A 61 1.15 -1.90 2.31
CA SER A 61 1.84 -0.61 2.39
C SER A 61 3.12 -0.72 3.25
N VAL A 62 3.06 -1.38 4.40
CA VAL A 62 4.24 -1.59 5.26
C VAL A 62 5.30 -2.43 4.56
N GLU A 63 4.89 -3.50 3.90
CA GLU A 63 5.79 -4.39 3.16
C GLU A 63 6.51 -3.63 2.05
N ASP A 64 5.79 -2.85 1.25
CA ASP A 64 6.32 -2.05 0.16
C ASP A 64 7.41 -1.05 0.62
N HIS A 65 7.27 -0.49 1.82
CA HIS A 65 8.22 0.50 2.35
C HIS A 65 9.26 -0.06 3.31
N CYS A 66 9.17 -1.32 3.74
CA CYS A 66 10.08 -1.84 4.76
C CYS A 66 11.50 -2.07 4.23
N GLY A 67 11.70 -2.12 2.91
CA GLY A 67 12.98 -2.36 2.25
C GLY A 67 13.45 -3.81 2.26
N TYR A 68 12.65 -4.74 2.80
CA TYR A 68 12.98 -6.15 2.89
C TYR A 68 12.18 -6.98 1.89
N ASP A 69 12.88 -7.57 0.91
CA ASP A 69 12.30 -8.54 -0.02
C ASP A 69 12.39 -9.97 0.56
N PHE A 70 11.43 -10.31 1.42
CA PHE A 70 11.36 -11.63 2.07
C PHE A 70 10.99 -12.76 1.09
N PRO A 71 11.33 -14.03 1.39
CA PRO A 71 10.91 -15.19 0.59
C PRO A 71 9.39 -15.34 0.45
N TRP A 72 8.63 -14.80 1.41
CA TRP A 72 7.15 -14.79 1.43
C TRP A 72 6.55 -13.42 1.07
N SER A 73 7.34 -12.53 0.45
CA SER A 73 6.83 -11.23 -0.01
C SER A 73 5.61 -11.44 -0.91
N THR A 74 4.60 -10.58 -0.79
CA THR A 74 3.39 -10.65 -1.62
C THR A 74 3.70 -10.48 -3.10
N SER A 75 4.80 -9.82 -3.45
CA SER A 75 5.34 -9.74 -4.83
C SER A 75 5.73 -11.09 -5.43
N ARG A 76 6.08 -12.07 -4.59
CA ARG A 76 6.43 -13.44 -4.99
C ARG A 76 5.22 -14.37 -5.02
N LEU A 77 4.12 -13.99 -4.35
CA LEU A 77 2.86 -14.74 -4.35
C LEU A 77 2.00 -14.42 -5.57
N ILE A 78 2.08 -13.18 -6.08
CA ILE A 78 1.29 -12.73 -7.22
C ILE A 78 2.03 -13.07 -8.53
N PRO A 79 1.47 -13.92 -9.40
CA PRO A 79 2.15 -14.33 -10.63
C PRO A 79 2.27 -13.18 -11.64
N PHE A 80 3.13 -13.37 -12.65
CA PHE A 80 3.34 -12.46 -13.77
C PHE A 80 3.93 -11.09 -13.42
N GLY A 81 4.42 -10.89 -12.19
CA GLY A 81 5.09 -9.64 -11.80
C GLY A 81 4.18 -8.41 -11.80
N ILE A 82 2.86 -8.63 -11.67
CA ILE A 82 1.84 -7.57 -11.64
C ILE A 82 2.00 -6.68 -10.40
N TYR A 83 2.53 -7.24 -9.31
CA TYR A 83 2.82 -6.52 -8.08
C TYR A 83 4.33 -6.48 -7.83
N GLY A 84 4.85 -5.29 -7.56
CA GLY A 84 6.29 -5.02 -7.53
C GLY A 84 6.96 -5.28 -6.18
N GLY A 85 6.23 -5.13 -5.08
CA GLY A 85 6.77 -5.25 -3.73
C GLY A 85 7.85 -4.22 -3.39
N PRO A 86 8.53 -4.41 -2.24
CA PRO A 86 9.54 -3.48 -1.74
C PRO A 86 10.69 -3.20 -2.71
N SER A 87 11.07 -4.16 -3.55
CA SER A 87 12.16 -3.97 -4.53
C SER A 87 11.85 -2.97 -5.64
N LYS A 88 10.56 -2.68 -5.90
CA LYS A 88 10.13 -1.74 -6.95
C LYS A 88 9.47 -0.48 -6.41
N HIS A 89 9.25 -0.40 -5.09
CA HIS A 89 8.41 0.64 -4.52
C HIS A 89 9.13 1.99 -4.37
N ASP A 90 10.39 1.97 -3.94
CA ASP A 90 11.17 3.18 -3.62
C ASP A 90 12.22 3.55 -4.71
N VAL A 91 12.11 2.97 -5.93
CA VAL A 91 13.04 3.14 -7.07
C VAL A 91 12.54 4.11 -8.13
#